data_AF-A0AAV3ZZK0-F1
#
_entry.id   AF-A0AAV3ZZK0-F1
#
_cell.length_a   1.000
_cell.length_b   1.000
_cell.length_c   1.000
_cell.angle_alpha   90.00
_cell.angle_beta   90.00
_cell.angle_gamma   90.00
#
_symmetry.space_group_name_H-M   'P 1'
#
loop_
_entity.id
_entity.type
_entity.pdbx_description
1 polymer ?
#
loop_
_entity_poly.entity_id
_entity_poly.type
_entity_poly.pdbx_seq_one_letter_code
_entity_poly.pdbx_strand_id
1 'polypeptide(L)'
;MYGLLLQSAATYLKRQYGVEMYEQVCREANIPPSGFSIHNKYSEKIMTDMGRAASKITGDPLDSIMDSFGVEFVDFVGQFGYDRILKVLGRHMRDFLNGLDNLHEYLRFSYPKLKPPSFFVNDETKNGLTLTYRYCDV
;
A
#
# COMPACT_ATOMS: atom_id res chain seq x y z
N MET A 1 4.45 -6.13 -7.99
CA MET A 1 3.24 -5.54 -7.40
C MET A 1 2.25 -5.08 -8.46
N TYR A 2 0.96 -4.91 -8.12
CA TYR A 2 0.01 -4.19 -8.98
C TYR A 2 0.22 -2.67 -8.89
N GLY A 3 -0.08 -1.97 -9.98
CA GLY A 3 0.03 -0.52 -10.09
C GLY A 3 -0.89 0.24 -9.13
N LEU A 4 -1.91 -0.40 -8.56
CA LEU A 4 -2.79 0.20 -7.56
C LEU A 4 -2.02 0.79 -6.38
N LEU A 5 -1.05 0.05 -5.83
CA LEU A 5 -0.20 0.49 -4.73
C LEU A 5 0.76 1.60 -5.17
N LEU A 6 1.36 1.47 -6.36
CA LEU A 6 2.28 2.47 -6.91
C LEU A 6 1.59 3.80 -7.22
N GLN A 7 0.36 3.73 -7.75
CA GLN A 7 -0.44 4.90 -8.08
C GLN A 7 -0.88 5.65 -6.82
N SER A 8 -1.20 4.93 -5.75
CA SER A 8 -1.46 5.53 -4.44
C SER A 8 -0.24 6.29 -3.92
N ALA A 9 0.94 5.66 -3.87
CA ALA A 9 2.17 6.33 -3.44
C ALA A 9 2.52 7.55 -4.32
N ALA A 10 2.37 7.43 -5.64
CA ALA A 10 2.56 8.56 -6.56
C ALA A 10 1.57 9.71 -6.26
N THR A 11 0.32 9.38 -5.91
CA THR A 11 -0.71 10.36 -5.53
C THR A 11 -0.34 11.07 -4.24
N TYR A 12 0.11 10.33 -3.22
CA TYR A 12 0.63 10.91 -1.98
C TYR A 12 1.79 11.87 -2.25
N LEU A 13 2.82 11.44 -3.00
CA LEU A 13 3.99 12.27 -3.26
C LEU A 13 3.63 13.57 -3.98
N LYS A 14 2.74 13.50 -4.98
CA LYS A 14 2.25 14.68 -5.69
C LYS A 14 1.44 15.60 -4.79
N ARG A 15 0.59 15.05 -3.91
CA ARG A 15 -0.25 15.84 -3.00
C ARG A 15 0.56 16.50 -1.89
N GLN A 16 1.51 15.78 -1.32
CA GLN A 16 2.28 16.22 -0.16
C GLN A 16 3.46 17.13 -0.54
N TYR A 17 4.17 16.80 -1.62
CA TYR A 17 5.43 17.48 -1.99
C TYR A 17 5.37 18.16 -3.37
N GLY A 18 4.26 18.04 -4.10
CA GLY A 18 4.11 18.62 -5.43
C GLY A 18 4.59 17.72 -6.58
N VAL A 19 4.16 18.07 -7.79
CA VAL A 19 4.47 17.29 -9.01
C VAL A 19 5.95 17.32 -9.35
N GLU A 20 6.62 18.46 -9.19
CA GLU A 20 8.05 18.60 -9.47
C GLU A 20 8.91 17.69 -8.59
N MET A 21 8.55 17.56 -7.31
CA MET A 21 9.22 16.63 -6.39
C MET A 21 9.01 15.20 -6.83
N TYR A 22 7.76 14.81 -7.13
CA TYR A 22 7.47 13.47 -7.65
C TYR A 22 8.30 13.14 -8.90
N GLU A 23 8.49 14.08 -9.83
CA GLU A 23 9.34 13.87 -10.99
C GLU A 23 10.82 13.70 -10.64
N GLN A 24 11.32 14.39 -9.61
CA GLN A 24 12.68 14.16 -9.09
C GLN A 24 12.82 12.75 -8.51
N VAL A 25 11.83 12.29 -7.72
CA VAL A 25 11.77 10.92 -7.22
C VAL A 25 11.77 9.92 -8.37
N CYS A 26 11.00 10.18 -9.42
CA CYS A 26 10.97 9.31 -10.59
C CYS A 26 12.35 9.20 -11.26
N ARG A 27 13.07 10.31 -11.41
CA ARG A 27 14.44 10.32 -11.98
C ARG A 27 15.42 9.55 -11.08
N GLU A 28 15.41 9.80 -9.78
CA GLU A 28 16.30 9.14 -8.81
C GLU A 28 16.02 7.64 -8.72
N ALA A 29 14.75 7.23 -8.73
CA ALA A 29 14.34 5.82 -8.71
C ALA A 29 14.37 5.13 -10.08
N ASN A 30 14.77 5.85 -11.14
CA ASN A 30 14.79 5.35 -12.53
C ASN A 30 13.44 4.76 -12.99
N ILE A 31 12.35 5.49 -12.75
CA ILE A 31 10.98 5.13 -13.13
C ILE A 31 10.33 6.23 -13.99
N PRO A 32 9.39 5.88 -14.88
CA PRO A 32 8.73 6.87 -15.73
C PRO A 32 7.77 7.78 -14.92
N PRO A 33 7.74 9.10 -15.18
CA PRO A 33 6.88 10.05 -14.45
C PRO A 33 5.40 9.98 -14.86
N SER A 34 5.05 9.24 -15.90
CA SER A 34 3.68 9.13 -16.45
C SER A 34 2.66 8.50 -15.48
N GLY A 35 3.10 8.01 -14.32
CA GLY A 35 2.26 7.35 -13.33
C GLY A 35 2.06 5.86 -13.61
N PHE A 36 1.12 5.24 -12.89
CA PHE A 36 0.93 3.79 -12.90
C PHE A 36 -0.51 3.42 -13.24
N SER A 37 -0.67 2.51 -14.20
CA SER A 37 -1.98 1.92 -14.49
C SER A 37 -2.33 0.91 -13.40
N ILE A 38 -3.45 1.12 -12.70
CA ILE A 38 -3.78 0.35 -11.49
C ILE A 38 -3.90 -1.16 -11.71
N HIS A 39 -4.31 -1.60 -12.90
CA HIS A 39 -4.46 -3.02 -13.28
C HIS A 39 -3.21 -3.65 -13.90
N ASN A 40 -2.13 -2.88 -14.10
CA ASN A 40 -0.87 -3.41 -14.63
C ASN A 40 0.01 -3.98 -13.50
N LYS A 41 0.88 -4.93 -13.86
CA LYS A 41 1.91 -5.46 -12.96
C LYS A 41 3.23 -4.75 -13.19
N TYR A 42 3.92 -4.50 -12.09
CA TYR A 42 5.19 -3.81 -12.02
C TYR A 42 6.16 -4.60 -11.12
N SER A 43 7.45 -4.33 -11.22
CA SER A 43 8.48 -4.90 -10.34
C SER A 43 8.17 -4.60 -8.87
N GLU A 44 8.40 -5.57 -7.97
CA GLU A 44 8.25 -5.37 -6.52
C GLU A 44 9.21 -4.30 -5.97
N LYS A 45 10.34 -4.07 -6.65
CA LYS A 45 11.37 -3.11 -6.23
C LYS A 45 10.93 -1.64 -6.33
N ILE A 46 9.98 -1.33 -7.21
CA ILE A 46 9.62 0.06 -7.52
C ILE A 46 9.12 0.82 -6.27
N MET A 47 8.37 0.16 -5.39
CA MET A 47 7.87 0.78 -4.16
C MET A 47 8.99 1.19 -3.22
N THR A 48 9.94 0.28 -3.00
CA THR A 48 11.11 0.53 -2.15
C THR A 48 12.04 1.56 -2.78
N ASP A 49 12.22 1.53 -4.10
CA ASP A 49 13.07 2.48 -4.83
C ASP A 49 12.47 3.89 -4.77
N MET A 50 11.15 4.00 -4.93
CA MET A 50 10.40 5.25 -4.79
C MET A 50 10.46 5.80 -3.37
N GLY A 51 10.29 4.95 -2.35
CA GLY A 51 10.42 5.36 -0.94
C GLY A 51 11.83 5.83 -0.60
N ARG A 52 12.87 5.11 -1.05
CA ARG A 52 14.29 5.49 -0.85
C ARG A 52 14.63 6.80 -1.55
N ALA A 53 14.19 6.98 -2.79
CA ALA A 53 14.37 8.23 -3.53
C ALA A 53 13.66 9.40 -2.84
N ALA A 54 12.41 9.21 -2.41
CA ALA A 54 11.66 10.24 -1.67
C ALA A 54 12.36 10.61 -0.35
N SER A 55 12.80 9.62 0.43
CA SER A 55 13.56 9.84 1.67
C SER A 55 14.85 10.63 1.42
N LYS A 56 15.63 10.27 0.38
CA LYS A 56 16.85 10.99 0.00
C LYS A 56 16.59 12.45 -0.38
N ILE A 57 15.51 12.74 -1.10
CA ILE A 57 15.19 14.08 -1.62
C ILE A 57 14.59 14.97 -0.53
N THR A 58 13.67 14.43 0.28
CA THR A 58 12.96 15.18 1.32
C THR A 58 13.77 15.33 2.61
N GLY A 59 14.68 14.38 2.88
CA GLY A 59 15.36 14.24 4.17
C GLY A 59 14.54 13.50 5.23
N ASP A 60 13.29 13.12 4.92
CA ASP A 60 12.43 12.37 5.83
C ASP A 60 12.92 10.92 5.97
N PRO A 61 12.78 10.29 7.16
CA PRO A 61 13.12 8.88 7.34
C PRO A 61 12.31 7.98 6.41
N LEU A 62 12.97 6.96 5.82
CA LEU A 62 12.31 5.99 4.94
C LEU A 62 11.07 5.37 5.58
N ASP A 63 11.16 4.98 6.85
CA ASP A 63 10.04 4.36 7.57
C ASP A 63 8.83 5.30 7.65
N SER A 64 9.06 6.60 7.89
CA SER A 64 8.00 7.61 7.90
C SER A 64 7.33 7.79 6.53
N ILE A 65 8.12 7.71 5.45
CA ILE A 65 7.59 7.76 4.07
C ILE A 65 6.75 6.52 3.78
N MET A 66 7.24 5.33 4.16
CA MET A 66 6.53 4.05 3.95
C MET A 66 5.23 3.98 4.75
N ASP A 67 5.23 4.46 6.00
CA ASP A 67 4.02 4.58 6.82
C ASP A 67 3.00 5.52 6.16
N SER A 68 3.48 6.66 5.63
CA SER A 68 2.61 7.62 4.94
C SER A 68 2.00 7.05 3.65
N PHE A 69 2.73 6.19 2.93
CA PHE A 69 2.17 5.44 1.80
C PHE A 69 1.06 4.48 2.25
N GLY A 70 1.23 3.81 3.40
CA GLY A 70 0.21 2.94 3.97
C GLY A 70 -1.07 3.70 4.35
N VAL A 71 -0.93 4.86 5.00
CA VAL A 71 -2.06 5.73 5.34
C VAL A 71 -2.77 6.21 4.06
N GLU A 72 -2.01 6.71 3.08
CA GLU A 72 -2.59 7.13 1.81
C GLU A 72 -3.35 5.99 1.13
N PHE A 73 -2.83 4.78 1.18
CA PHE A 73 -3.41 3.66 0.47
C PHE A 73 -4.85 3.38 0.90
N VAL A 74 -5.14 3.46 2.20
CA VAL A 74 -6.49 3.24 2.74
C VAL A 74 -7.47 4.30 2.20
N ASP A 75 -7.06 5.57 2.19
CA ASP A 75 -7.88 6.67 1.65
C ASP A 75 -8.05 6.55 0.13
N PHE A 76 -6.97 6.18 -0.56
CA PHE A 76 -6.93 6.03 -2.01
C PHE A 76 -7.89 4.93 -2.48
N VAL A 77 -7.86 3.74 -1.88
CA VAL A 77 -8.79 2.65 -2.26
C VAL A 77 -10.24 3.00 -1.91
N GLY A 78 -10.47 3.81 -0.89
CA GLY A 78 -11.80 4.34 -0.57
C GLY A 78 -12.47 5.03 -1.76
N GLN A 79 -11.70 5.75 -2.59
CA GLN A 79 -12.21 6.45 -3.79
C GLN A 79 -12.69 5.51 -4.90
N PHE A 80 -12.25 4.25 -4.88
CA PHE A 80 -12.67 3.21 -5.83
C PHE A 80 -13.85 2.37 -5.31
N GLY A 81 -14.53 2.82 -4.24
CA GLY A 81 -15.68 2.13 -3.65
C GLY A 81 -15.32 0.99 -2.70
N TYR A 82 -14.03 0.82 -2.38
CA TYR A 82 -13.60 -0.14 -1.35
C TYR A 82 -13.94 0.33 0.07
N ASP A 83 -14.32 1.59 0.28
CA ASP A 83 -14.71 2.13 1.59
C ASP A 83 -15.85 1.31 2.23
N ARG A 84 -16.84 0.90 1.43
CA ARG A 84 -17.96 0.08 1.88
C ARG A 84 -17.51 -1.31 2.29
N ILE A 85 -16.56 -1.89 1.54
CA ILE A 85 -16.02 -3.22 1.84
C ILE A 85 -15.19 -3.14 3.13
N LEU A 86 -14.31 -2.14 3.25
CA LEU A 86 -13.49 -1.93 4.45
C LEU A 86 -14.35 -1.76 5.71
N LYS A 87 -15.49 -1.05 5.63
CA LYS A 87 -16.43 -0.86 6.75
C LYS A 87 -17.10 -2.16 7.22
N VAL A 88 -17.22 -3.17 6.37
CA VAL A 88 -17.88 -4.45 6.73
C VAL A 88 -16.90 -5.55 7.11
N LEU A 89 -15.58 -5.33 7.00
CA LEU A 89 -14.57 -6.33 7.37
C LEU A 89 -14.52 -6.62 8.87
N GLY A 90 -14.91 -5.67 9.72
CA GLY A 90 -14.90 -5.89 11.15
C GLY A 90 -15.33 -4.66 11.95
N ARG A 91 -15.99 -4.90 13.09
CA ARG A 91 -16.33 -3.86 14.05
C ARG A 91 -15.15 -3.53 14.97
N HIS A 92 -14.32 -4.52 15.26
CA HIS A 92 -13.12 -4.41 16.07
C HIS A 92 -11.86 -4.62 15.23
N MET A 93 -10.71 -4.13 15.71
CA MET A 93 -9.43 -4.24 15.00
C MET A 93 -9.06 -5.69 14.66
N ARG A 94 -9.31 -6.63 15.59
CA ARG A 94 -9.09 -8.06 15.35
C ARG A 94 -9.87 -8.57 14.15
N ASP A 95 -11.17 -8.26 14.10
CA ASP A 95 -12.06 -8.71 13.04
C ASP A 95 -11.61 -8.14 11.70
N PHE A 96 -11.26 -6.85 11.67
CA PHE A 96 -10.74 -6.19 10.49
C PHE A 96 -9.48 -6.89 9.97
N LEU A 97 -8.49 -7.13 10.84
CA LEU A 97 -7.23 -7.78 10.47
C LEU A 97 -7.44 -9.20 9.95
N ASN A 98 -8.27 -10.01 10.63
CA ASN A 98 -8.61 -11.36 10.17
C ASN A 98 -9.48 -11.34 8.89
N GLY A 99 -10.22 -10.27 8.64
CA GLY A 99 -11.02 -10.05 7.44
C GLY A 99 -10.21 -9.67 6.20
N LEU A 100 -8.96 -9.21 6.36
CA LEU A 100 -8.11 -8.78 5.23
C LEU A 100 -7.82 -9.92 4.24
N ASP A 101 -7.68 -11.15 4.72
CA ASP A 101 -7.46 -12.31 3.84
C ASP A 101 -8.67 -12.52 2.91
N ASN A 102 -9.90 -12.37 3.44
CA ASN A 102 -11.13 -12.45 2.64
C ASN A 102 -11.26 -11.29 1.65
N LEU A 103 -10.88 -10.07 2.06
CA LEU A 103 -10.80 -8.92 1.15
C LEU A 103 -9.87 -9.22 -0.01
N HIS A 104 -8.67 -9.74 0.28
CA HIS A 104 -7.69 -10.04 -0.75
C HIS A 104 -8.16 -11.14 -1.71
N GLU A 105 -8.87 -12.16 -1.21
CA GLU A 105 -9.50 -13.17 -2.07
C GLU A 105 -10.58 -12.56 -2.97
N TYR A 106 -11.41 -11.65 -2.45
CA TYR A 106 -12.35 -10.89 -3.27
C TYR A 106 -11.64 -10.03 -4.33
N LEU A 107 -10.52 -9.40 -3.99
CA LEU A 107 -9.74 -8.60 -4.94
C LEU A 107 -9.18 -9.43 -6.10
N ARG A 108 -9.01 -10.76 -5.96
CA ARG A 108 -8.54 -11.61 -7.07
C ARG A 108 -9.48 -11.61 -8.28
N PHE A 109 -10.77 -11.31 -8.10
CA PHE A 109 -11.69 -11.16 -9.24
C PHE A 109 -11.28 -10.00 -10.17
N SER A 110 -10.78 -8.91 -9.61
CA SER A 110 -10.29 -7.73 -10.37
C SER A 110 -8.78 -7.76 -10.61
N TYR A 111 -8.04 -8.48 -9.76
CA TYR A 111 -6.59 -8.59 -9.78
C TYR A 111 -6.15 -10.08 -9.77
N PRO A 112 -6.32 -10.82 -10.89
CA PRO A 112 -6.18 -12.28 -10.90
C PRO A 112 -4.79 -12.81 -10.51
N LYS A 113 -3.76 -11.98 -10.65
CA LYS A 113 -2.36 -12.33 -10.34
C LYS A 113 -1.89 -11.70 -9.02
N LEU A 114 -2.83 -11.35 -8.13
CA LEU A 114 -2.56 -10.74 -6.84
C LEU A 114 -1.86 -11.78 -5.96
N LYS A 115 -0.78 -11.34 -5.31
CA LYS A 115 -0.07 -12.09 -4.29
C LYS A 115 -0.25 -11.33 -2.98
N PRO A 116 -1.36 -11.55 -2.27
CA PRO A 116 -1.62 -10.83 -1.04
C PRO A 116 -0.80 -11.40 0.11
N PRO A 117 -0.46 -10.59 1.12
CA PRO A 117 -0.08 -11.12 2.42
C PRO A 117 -1.25 -11.81 3.11
N SER A 118 -0.94 -12.63 4.11
CA SER A 118 -1.91 -13.22 5.03
C SER A 118 -1.71 -12.65 6.44
N PHE A 119 -2.81 -12.30 7.09
CA PHE A 119 -2.85 -11.73 8.43
C PHE A 119 -3.58 -12.68 9.38
N PHE A 120 -2.94 -12.98 10.51
CA PHE A 120 -3.55 -13.82 11.55
C PHE A 120 -3.30 -13.26 12.94
N VAL A 121 -4.37 -12.99 13.68
CA VAL A 121 -4.27 -12.54 15.07
C VAL A 121 -4.23 -13.75 16.01
N ASN A 122 -3.06 -14.01 16.61
CA ASN A 122 -2.86 -15.17 17.50
C ASN A 122 -3.49 -14.95 18.88
N ASP A 123 -3.32 -13.76 19.44
CA ASP A 123 -3.78 -13.38 20.78
C ASP A 123 -4.24 -11.92 20.80
N GLU A 124 -5.23 -11.63 21.63
CA GLU A 124 -5.77 -10.29 21.82
C GLU A 124 -6.04 -10.05 23.31
N THR A 125 -5.49 -8.97 23.83
CA THR A 125 -5.69 -8.51 25.21
C THR A 125 -6.15 -7.06 25.21
N LYS A 126 -6.53 -6.55 26.39
CA LYS A 126 -6.85 -5.13 26.59
C LYS A 126 -5.71 -4.16 26.22
N ASN A 127 -4.46 -4.63 26.17
CA ASN A 127 -3.29 -3.80 25.92
C ASN A 127 -2.78 -3.90 24.46
N GLY A 128 -3.37 -4.78 23.64
CA GLY A 128 -2.92 -4.99 22.27
C GLY A 128 -3.15 -6.41 21.78
N LEU A 129 -2.66 -6.67 20.58
CA LEU A 129 -2.79 -7.96 19.90
C LEU A 129 -1.45 -8.42 19.33
N THR A 130 -1.30 -9.73 19.14
CA THR A 130 -0.14 -10.32 18.47
C THR A 130 -0.53 -10.73 17.06
N LEU A 131 -0.01 -9.99 16.07
CA LEU A 131 -0.27 -10.22 14.65
C LEU A 131 0.86 -11.04 14.01
N THR A 132 0.49 -12.15 13.37
CA THR A 132 1.37 -12.85 12.43
C THR A 132 1.12 -12.29 11.03
N TYR A 133 2.16 -11.68 10.45
CA TYR A 133 2.19 -11.29 9.05
C TYR A 133 2.97 -12.32 8.24
N ARG A 134 2.36 -12.89 7.20
CA ARG A 134 3.02 -13.79 6.25
C ARG A 134 2.93 -13.22 4.85
N TYR A 135 4.08 -13.10 4.20
CA TYR A 135 4.17 -12.73 2.80
C TYR A 135 4.69 -13.94 2.02
N CYS A 136 3.90 -14.39 1.04
CA CYS A 136 4.22 -15.60 0.28
C CYS A 136 5.16 -15.22 -0.88
N ASP A 137 6.46 -15.17 -0.58
CA ASP A 137 7.51 -15.35 -1.57
C ASP A 137 8.28 -16.61 -1.15
N VAL A 138 8.06 -17.68 -1.92
CA VAL A 138 8.63 -19.05 -1.81
C VAL A 138 7.81 -20.03 -0.96
#